data_AF-A0AAJ1IMD0-F1
#
_entry.id   AF-A0AAJ1IMD0-F1
#
_cell.length_a   1.000
_cell.length_b   1.000
_cell.length_c   1.000
_cell.angle_alpha   90.00
_cell.angle_beta   90.00
_cell.angle_gamma   90.00
#
_symmetry.space_group_name_H-M   'P 1'
#
loop_
_entity.id
_entity.type
_entity.pdbx_description
1 polymer ?
#
loop_
_entity_poly.entity_id
_entity_poly.type
_entity_poly.pdbx_seq_one_letter_code
_entity_poly.pdbx_strand_id
1 'polypeptide(L)'
;MELEYRMYGLVPYNISPIQQGIQFGHAVVEYGVRMEAKFDNVDQHFVEAYNKWKYEDKTFIILNGGTTNDDREIGTGISKGTLNQHFDLLREKGVMLGWFTEPDLGNQLTAVVFLVDERVWDKKKYPDLNTENISSMEDLQDATDEWIMSVGGHQNAWLREFLSQFRLA
;
A
#
# COMPACT_ATOMS: atom_id res chain seq x y z
N MET A 1 -0.83 -19.90 11.20
CA MET A 1 0.44 -19.16 11.30
C MET A 1 0.09 -17.68 11.31
N GLU A 2 0.61 -16.91 12.24
CA GLU A 2 0.42 -15.46 12.22
C GLU A 2 1.27 -14.86 11.10
N LEU A 3 0.65 -14.03 10.26
CA LEU A 3 1.34 -13.35 9.15
C LEU A 3 2.26 -12.25 9.71
N GLU A 4 3.39 -12.01 9.05
CA GLU A 4 4.22 -10.82 9.27
C GLU A 4 3.72 -9.67 8.40
N TYR A 5 3.78 -8.46 8.93
CA TYR A 5 3.34 -7.23 8.27
C TYR A 5 4.47 -6.21 8.16
N ARG A 6 4.42 -5.42 7.09
CA ARG A 6 5.27 -4.24 6.90
C ARG A 6 4.41 -3.03 6.56
N MET A 7 4.75 -1.88 7.10
CA MET A 7 4.11 -0.63 6.73
C MET A 7 4.86 0.00 5.57
N TYR A 8 4.22 0.00 4.41
CA TYR A 8 4.72 0.67 3.22
C TYR A 8 4.21 2.10 3.21
N GLY A 9 4.97 3.01 2.61
CA GLY A 9 4.49 4.37 2.36
C GLY A 9 5.11 5.02 1.15
N LEU A 10 4.30 5.83 0.49
CA LEU A 10 4.64 6.59 -0.70
C LEU A 10 4.78 8.06 -0.31
N VAL A 11 5.92 8.66 -0.65
CA VAL A 11 6.24 10.07 -0.36
C VAL A 11 6.76 10.77 -1.63
N PRO A 12 6.64 12.11 -1.75
CA PRO A 12 7.16 12.82 -2.90
C PRO A 12 8.69 12.72 -3.01
N TYR A 13 9.20 12.59 -4.24
CA TYR A 13 10.66 12.50 -4.45
C TYR A 13 11.38 13.84 -4.28
N ASN A 14 10.64 14.95 -4.37
CA ASN A 14 11.18 16.31 -4.46
C ASN A 14 11.38 16.98 -3.09
N ILE A 15 11.15 16.26 -1.99
CA ILE A 15 11.45 16.72 -0.63
C ILE A 15 12.68 15.98 -0.08
N SER A 16 13.38 16.58 0.89
CA SER A 16 14.61 15.98 1.43
C SER A 16 14.33 14.64 2.14
N PRO A 17 15.31 13.72 2.25
CA PRO A 17 15.12 12.43 2.93
C PRO A 17 14.63 12.55 4.38
N ILE A 18 15.07 13.59 5.10
CA ILE A 18 14.59 13.88 6.45
C ILE A 18 13.09 14.25 6.41
N GLN A 19 12.71 15.12 5.48
CA GLN A 19 11.31 15.49 5.31
C GLN A 19 10.46 14.29 4.89
N GLN A 20 10.92 13.44 3.97
CA GLN A 20 10.25 12.19 3.61
C GLN A 20 9.95 11.31 4.84
N GLY A 21 10.94 11.12 5.71
CA GLY A 21 10.76 10.39 6.97
C GLY A 21 9.75 11.04 7.91
N ILE A 22 9.76 12.37 8.04
CA ILE A 22 8.81 13.13 8.87
C ILE A 22 7.38 12.98 8.34
N GLN A 23 7.17 13.22 7.04
CA GLN A 23 5.87 13.13 6.39
C GLN A 23 5.30 11.71 6.47
N PHE A 24 6.14 10.71 6.21
CA PHE A 24 5.81 9.31 6.44
C PHE A 24 5.36 9.07 7.89
N GLY A 25 6.14 9.55 8.86
CA GLY A 25 5.80 9.43 10.29
C GLY A 25 4.44 10.04 10.65
N HIS A 26 4.10 11.21 10.11
CA HIS A 26 2.76 11.80 10.27
C HIS A 26 1.66 10.87 9.74
N ALA A 27 1.83 10.32 8.53
CA ALA A 27 0.86 9.40 7.95
C ALA A 27 0.72 8.08 8.76
N VAL A 28 1.79 7.60 9.40
CA VAL A 28 1.73 6.44 10.33
C VAL A 28 0.87 6.74 11.55
N VAL A 29 1.02 7.92 12.15
CA VAL A 29 0.19 8.35 13.29
C VAL A 29 -1.27 8.43 12.85
N GLU A 30 -1.53 9.02 11.70
CA GLU A 30 -2.85 9.10 11.07
C GLU A 30 -3.46 7.72 10.81
N TYR A 31 -2.66 6.74 10.36
CA TYR A 31 -3.10 5.34 10.24
C TYR A 31 -3.54 4.79 11.59
N GLY A 32 -2.74 5.00 12.65
CA GLY A 32 -3.05 4.55 13.99
C GLY A 32 -4.33 5.13 14.56
N VAL A 33 -4.56 6.45 14.36
CA VAL A 33 -5.80 7.13 14.75
C VAL A 33 -7.01 6.45 14.09
N ARG A 34 -6.93 6.13 12.79
CA ARG A 34 -8.00 5.44 12.07
C ARG A 34 -8.27 4.02 12.58
N MET A 35 -7.30 3.38 13.23
CA MET A 35 -7.46 2.04 13.82
C MET A 35 -8.05 2.08 15.25
N GLU A 36 -8.25 3.27 15.83
CA GLU A 36 -8.85 3.37 17.15
C GLU A 36 -10.35 3.05 17.12
N ALA A 37 -10.82 2.28 18.11
CA ALA A 37 -12.20 1.82 18.25
C ALA A 37 -13.26 2.94 18.41
N LYS A 38 -12.84 4.21 18.43
CA LYS A 38 -13.75 5.37 18.45
C LYS A 38 -14.25 5.77 17.06
N PHE A 39 -13.63 5.24 16.01
CA PHE A 39 -14.12 5.39 14.64
C PHE A 39 -14.97 4.17 14.28
N ASP A 40 -16.28 4.39 14.15
CA ASP A 40 -17.25 3.32 13.83
C ASP A 40 -16.91 2.62 12.51
N ASN A 41 -17.13 1.29 12.47
CA ASN A 41 -17.11 0.41 11.30
C ASN A 41 -15.75 0.12 10.62
N VAL A 42 -14.62 0.23 11.33
CA VAL A 42 -13.37 -0.37 10.81
C VAL A 42 -13.45 -1.88 10.93
N ASP A 43 -13.16 -2.59 9.85
CA ASP A 43 -13.09 -4.05 9.87
C ASP A 43 -12.06 -4.50 10.91
N GLN A 44 -12.50 -5.37 11.82
CA GLN A 44 -11.71 -5.91 12.92
C GLN A 44 -10.40 -6.54 12.41
N HIS A 45 -10.40 -7.11 11.20
CA HIS A 45 -9.21 -7.66 10.58
C HIS A 45 -8.09 -6.61 10.40
N PHE A 46 -8.42 -5.38 10.03
CA PHE A 46 -7.41 -4.31 9.89
C PHE A 46 -6.83 -3.91 11.25
N VAL A 47 -7.67 -3.86 12.29
CA VAL A 47 -7.24 -3.54 13.66
C VAL A 47 -6.28 -4.62 14.19
N GLU A 48 -6.57 -5.89 13.91
CA GLU A 48 -5.71 -7.01 14.28
C GLU A 48 -4.37 -6.98 13.55
N ALA A 49 -4.38 -6.78 12.23
CA ALA A 49 -3.17 -6.61 11.43
C ALA A 49 -2.32 -5.43 11.93
N TYR A 50 -2.94 -4.29 12.22
CA TYR A 50 -2.27 -3.13 12.78
C TYR A 50 -1.68 -3.40 14.16
N ASN A 51 -2.41 -4.08 15.05
CA ASN A 51 -1.89 -4.43 16.36
C ASN A 51 -0.71 -5.40 16.29
N LYS A 52 -0.78 -6.42 15.42
CA LYS A 52 0.35 -7.34 15.17
C LYS A 52 1.59 -6.56 14.74
N TRP A 53 1.46 -5.73 13.72
CA TRP A 53 2.56 -4.89 13.24
C TRP A 53 3.10 -3.94 14.33
N LYS A 54 2.21 -3.24 15.04
CA LYS A 54 2.53 -2.24 16.06
C LYS A 54 3.26 -2.85 17.25
N TYR A 55 2.83 -4.03 17.72
CA TYR A 55 3.40 -4.65 18.91
C TYR A 55 4.58 -5.56 18.61
N GLU A 56 4.72 -6.05 17.38
CA GLU A 56 5.73 -7.05 17.03
C GLU A 56 6.60 -6.60 15.84
N ASP A 57 6.06 -6.63 14.62
CA ASP A 57 6.86 -6.59 13.38
C ASP A 57 7.59 -5.26 13.13
N LYS A 58 6.91 -4.12 13.39
CA LYS A 58 7.43 -2.73 13.36
C LYS A 58 8.34 -2.36 12.18
N THR A 59 8.17 -3.03 11.04
CA THR A 59 8.99 -2.78 9.85
C THR A 59 8.36 -1.72 8.98
N PHE A 60 9.17 -0.76 8.53
CA PHE A 60 8.76 0.34 7.67
C PHE A 60 9.50 0.27 6.32
N ILE A 61 8.79 0.55 5.23
CA ILE A 61 9.34 0.64 3.88
C ILE A 61 8.88 1.96 3.27
N ILE A 62 9.81 2.89 3.07
CA ILE A 62 9.52 4.21 2.49
C ILE A 62 9.91 4.18 1.01
N LEU A 63 8.95 4.49 0.14
CA LEU A 63 9.05 4.40 -1.30
C LEU A 63 8.78 5.75 -1.95
N ASN A 64 9.40 5.98 -3.11
CA ASN A 64 9.15 7.15 -3.93
C ASN A 64 7.77 7.06 -4.61
N GLY A 65 6.83 7.91 -4.21
CA GLY A 65 5.49 8.03 -4.80
C GLY A 65 5.37 9.06 -5.94
N GLY A 66 6.47 9.69 -6.33
CA GLY A 66 6.56 10.66 -7.42
C GLY A 66 6.22 12.09 -6.98
N THR A 67 5.27 12.75 -7.65
CA THR A 67 4.92 14.17 -7.42
C THR A 67 3.58 14.33 -6.71
N THR A 68 3.43 15.45 -6.00
CA THR A 68 2.15 15.86 -5.39
C THR A 68 1.56 17.05 -6.14
N ASN A 69 0.28 16.95 -6.47
CA ASN A 69 -0.52 18.01 -7.08
C ASN A 69 -2.00 17.61 -6.96
N ASP A 70 -2.77 18.42 -6.24
CA ASP A 70 -4.18 18.23 -5.93
C ASP A 70 -5.14 18.71 -7.03
N ASP A 71 -4.64 19.42 -8.04
CA ASP A 71 -5.39 19.71 -9.24
C ASP A 71 -5.82 18.41 -9.95
N ARG A 72 -7.03 18.42 -10.49
CA ARG A 72 -7.54 17.36 -11.36
C ARG A 72 -7.63 17.85 -12.80
N GLU A 73 -7.35 16.95 -13.74
CA GLU A 73 -7.53 17.19 -15.16
C GLU A 73 -9.01 17.42 -15.48
N ILE A 74 -9.29 18.45 -16.28
CA ILE A 74 -10.64 18.79 -16.70
C ILE A 74 -11.14 17.72 -17.68
N GLY A 75 -12.31 17.14 -17.39
CA GLY A 75 -12.96 16.13 -18.24
C GLY A 75 -12.74 14.69 -17.77
N THR A 76 -11.53 14.33 -17.33
CA THR A 76 -11.21 12.98 -16.81
C THR A 76 -11.33 12.89 -15.29
N GLY A 77 -11.10 14.01 -14.58
CA GLY A 77 -11.05 14.05 -13.13
C GLY A 77 -9.80 13.40 -12.53
N ILE A 78 -8.82 13.01 -13.35
CA ILE A 78 -7.58 12.36 -12.90
C ILE A 78 -6.68 13.39 -12.21
N SER A 79 -6.15 13.04 -11.04
CA SER A 79 -5.21 13.89 -10.29
C SER A 79 -3.92 14.13 -11.08
N LYS A 80 -3.36 15.34 -11.07
CA LYS A 80 -2.11 15.65 -11.79
C LYS A 80 -0.86 15.08 -11.11
N GLY A 81 -0.87 14.97 -9.78
CA GLY A 81 0.24 14.41 -9.00
C GLY A 81 0.22 12.89 -9.05
N THR A 82 1.36 12.24 -9.31
CA THR A 82 1.41 10.77 -9.33
C THR A 82 1.14 10.17 -7.95
N LEU A 83 1.56 10.83 -6.86
CA LEU A 83 1.24 10.40 -5.50
C LEU A 83 -0.28 10.43 -5.26
N ASN A 84 -0.96 11.46 -5.75
CA ASN A 84 -2.42 11.58 -5.67
C ASN A 84 -3.11 10.50 -6.50
N GLN A 85 -2.58 10.15 -7.68
CA GLN A 85 -3.10 9.03 -8.49
C GLN A 85 -2.92 7.69 -7.77
N HIS A 86 -1.76 7.45 -7.14
CA HIS A 86 -1.53 6.24 -6.35
C HIS A 86 -2.47 6.16 -5.14
N PHE A 87 -2.72 7.29 -4.47
CA PHE A 87 -3.70 7.38 -3.39
C PHE A 87 -5.10 7.00 -3.85
N ASP A 88 -5.58 7.61 -4.95
CA ASP A 88 -6.89 7.33 -5.53
C ASP A 88 -7.02 5.85 -5.91
N LEU A 89 -5.98 5.26 -6.54
CA LEU A 89 -5.96 3.87 -6.96
C LEU A 89 -5.96 2.90 -5.76
N LEU A 90 -5.15 3.16 -4.73
CA LEU A 90 -5.13 2.34 -3.51
C LEU A 90 -6.51 2.34 -2.82
N ARG A 91 -7.19 3.49 -2.79
CA ARG A 91 -8.56 3.59 -2.27
C ARG A 91 -9.57 2.82 -3.11
N GLU A 92 -9.48 2.91 -4.44
CA GLU A 92 -10.32 2.14 -5.37
C GLU A 92 -10.17 0.63 -5.14
N LYS A 93 -8.94 0.17 -4.85
CA LYS A 93 -8.65 -1.24 -4.53
C LYS A 93 -8.99 -1.66 -3.10
N GLY A 94 -9.60 -0.76 -2.31
CA GLY A 94 -10.05 -1.06 -0.95
C GLY A 94 -8.91 -1.29 0.05
N VAL A 95 -7.72 -0.76 -0.22
CA VAL A 95 -6.59 -0.84 0.71
C VAL A 95 -6.84 0.14 1.87
N MET A 96 -6.65 -0.30 3.11
CA MET A 96 -6.75 0.60 4.26
C MET A 96 -5.55 1.54 4.32
N LEU A 97 -5.80 2.86 4.37
CA LEU A 97 -4.78 3.89 4.25
C LEU A 97 -4.73 4.83 5.47
N GLY A 98 -3.53 5.28 5.78
CA GLY A 98 -3.24 6.51 6.51
C GLY A 98 -2.61 7.49 5.53
N TRP A 99 -2.90 8.78 5.67
CA TRP A 99 -2.31 9.80 4.80
C TRP A 99 -2.16 11.11 5.55
N PHE A 100 -1.25 11.94 5.06
CA PHE A 100 -0.99 13.25 5.63
C PHE A 100 -0.86 14.31 4.54
N THR A 101 -1.42 15.48 4.83
CA THR A 101 -1.30 16.69 4.02
C THR A 101 -0.57 17.74 4.82
N GLU A 102 0.52 18.28 4.29
CA GLU A 102 1.40 19.21 5.00
C GLU A 102 0.90 20.66 4.83
N PRO A 103 0.43 21.33 5.91
CA PRO A 103 -0.05 22.71 5.81
C PRO A 103 1.01 23.69 5.31
N ASP A 104 2.27 23.49 5.71
CA ASP A 104 3.37 24.38 5.32
C ASP A 104 3.82 24.20 3.87
N LEU A 105 3.37 23.12 3.21
CA LEU A 105 3.56 22.86 1.78
C LEU A 105 2.27 23.08 1.00
N GLY A 106 1.43 24.04 1.44
CA GLY A 106 0.21 24.42 0.74
C GLY A 106 -0.90 23.37 0.83
N ASN A 107 -0.96 22.62 1.94
CA ASN A 107 -1.89 21.50 2.15
C ASN A 107 -1.75 20.36 1.15
N GLN A 108 -0.56 20.21 0.54
CA GLN A 108 -0.30 19.13 -0.41
C GLN A 108 -0.24 17.77 0.27
N LEU A 109 -0.68 16.72 -0.44
CA LEU A 109 -0.51 15.34 0.00
C LEU A 109 0.99 15.01 0.03
N THR A 110 1.53 14.66 1.19
CA THR A 110 2.96 14.42 1.39
C THR A 110 3.31 13.02 1.83
N ALA A 111 2.34 12.23 2.27
CA ALA A 111 2.54 10.82 2.56
C ALA A 111 1.24 10.03 2.49
N VAL A 112 1.34 8.79 2.01
CA VAL A 112 0.30 7.76 2.06
C VAL A 112 0.95 6.50 2.59
N VAL A 113 0.40 5.88 3.62
CA VAL A 113 0.90 4.64 4.23
C VAL A 113 -0.18 3.57 4.29
N PHE A 114 0.24 2.32 4.22
CA PHE A 114 -0.63 1.15 4.26
C PHE A 114 0.13 -0.08 4.76
N LEU A 115 -0.61 -1.00 5.38
CA LEU A 115 -0.06 -2.28 5.83
C LEU A 115 -0.12 -3.32 4.72
N VAL A 116 0.93 -4.13 4.66
CA VAL A 116 1.11 -5.18 3.66
C VAL A 116 1.58 -6.44 4.37
N ASP A 117 0.86 -7.54 4.19
CA ASP A 117 1.26 -8.83 4.76
C ASP A 117 2.34 -9.53 3.91
N GLU A 118 3.04 -10.48 4.52
CA GLU A 118 4.17 -11.22 3.94
C GLU A 118 3.87 -11.94 2.61
N ARG A 119 2.61 -12.25 2.29
CA ARG A 119 2.26 -12.91 1.02
C ARG A 119 2.55 -12.03 -0.19
N VAL A 120 2.66 -10.72 0.01
CA VAL A 120 2.96 -9.76 -1.03
C VAL A 120 4.47 -9.64 -1.30
N TRP A 121 5.32 -9.73 -0.26
CA TRP A 121 6.75 -9.42 -0.39
C TRP A 121 7.69 -10.61 -0.15
N ASP A 122 7.29 -11.64 0.58
CA ASP A 122 8.11 -12.85 0.78
C ASP A 122 7.92 -13.82 -0.39
N LYS A 123 8.65 -13.57 -1.47
CA LYS A 123 8.64 -14.43 -2.66
C LYS A 123 9.22 -15.83 -2.42
N LYS A 124 9.95 -16.05 -1.33
CA LYS A 124 10.50 -17.37 -1.00
C LYS A 124 9.43 -18.24 -0.35
N LYS A 125 8.63 -17.66 0.55
CA LYS A 125 7.51 -18.34 1.20
C LYS A 125 6.27 -18.43 0.31
N TYR A 126 6.02 -17.39 -0.49
CA TYR A 126 4.90 -17.28 -1.42
C TYR A 126 5.41 -17.00 -2.85
N PRO A 127 5.87 -18.03 -3.57
CA PRO A 127 6.49 -17.87 -4.89
C PRO A 127 5.55 -17.22 -5.93
N ASP A 128 6.16 -16.61 -6.95
CA ASP A 128 5.43 -16.15 -8.15
C ASP A 128 4.89 -17.37 -8.92
N LEU A 129 3.77 -17.20 -9.63
CA LEU A 129 3.21 -18.26 -10.47
C LEU A 129 4.21 -18.64 -11.57
N ASN A 130 4.56 -19.93 -11.63
CA ASN A 130 5.38 -20.47 -12.72
C ASN A 130 4.48 -21.01 -13.84
N THR A 131 4.53 -20.36 -15.00
CA THR A 131 3.70 -20.71 -16.16
C THR A 131 4.43 -21.56 -17.21
N GLU A 132 5.70 -21.91 -17.01
CA GLU A 132 6.55 -22.53 -18.05
C GLU A 132 6.03 -23.90 -18.53
N ASN A 133 5.32 -24.65 -17.68
CA ASN A 133 4.81 -25.99 -17.98
C ASN A 133 3.29 -26.04 -18.19
N ILE A 134 2.63 -24.89 -18.29
CA ILE A 134 1.18 -24.80 -18.44
C ILE A 134 0.83 -24.81 -19.93
N SER A 135 0.15 -25.87 -20.37
CA SER A 135 -0.05 -26.14 -21.81
C SER A 135 -1.41 -25.69 -22.37
N SER A 136 -2.38 -25.41 -21.50
CA SER A 136 -3.72 -24.97 -21.90
C SER A 136 -4.14 -23.68 -21.18
N MET A 137 -5.08 -22.95 -21.76
CA MET A 137 -5.64 -21.74 -21.15
C MET A 137 -6.50 -22.04 -19.93
N GLU A 138 -7.13 -23.22 -19.88
CA GLU A 138 -7.94 -23.67 -18.74
C GLU A 138 -7.02 -23.97 -17.55
N ASP A 139 -5.94 -24.74 -17.76
CA ASP A 139 -4.94 -25.01 -16.72
C ASP A 139 -4.27 -23.72 -16.22
N LEU A 140 -4.08 -22.72 -17.10
CA LEU A 140 -3.52 -21.42 -16.72
C LEU A 140 -4.47 -20.64 -15.82
N GLN A 141 -5.76 -20.66 -16.13
CA GLN A 141 -6.78 -19.99 -15.33
C GLN A 141 -6.86 -20.63 -13.94
N ASP A 142 -6.94 -21.95 -13.87
CA ASP A 142 -7.00 -22.69 -12.60
C ASP A 142 -5.75 -22.43 -11.75
N ALA A 143 -4.55 -22.52 -12.34
CA ALA A 143 -3.31 -22.24 -11.64
C ALA A 143 -3.21 -20.76 -11.17
N THR A 144 -3.79 -19.83 -11.95
CA THR A 144 -3.85 -18.41 -11.57
C THR A 144 -4.77 -18.20 -10.39
N ASP A 145 -5.96 -18.82 -10.38
CA ASP A 145 -6.92 -18.70 -9.30
C ASP A 145 -6.40 -19.35 -8.01
N GLU A 146 -5.77 -20.53 -8.11
CA GLU A 146 -5.06 -21.16 -6.99
C GLU A 146 -3.95 -20.27 -6.43
N TRP A 147 -3.15 -19.66 -7.32
CA TRP A 147 -2.08 -18.75 -6.91
C TRP A 147 -2.63 -17.52 -6.21
N ILE A 148 -3.66 -16.88 -6.77
CA ILE A 148 -4.35 -15.72 -6.17
C ILE A 148 -4.81 -16.05 -4.75
N MET A 149 -5.45 -17.21 -4.57
CA MET A 149 -5.88 -17.66 -3.24
C MET A 149 -4.70 -17.89 -2.29
N SER A 150 -3.60 -18.47 -2.80
CA SER A 150 -2.39 -18.73 -2.00
C SER A 150 -1.71 -17.45 -1.50
N VAL A 151 -1.79 -16.36 -2.27
CA VAL A 151 -1.21 -15.06 -1.90
C VAL A 151 -2.16 -14.17 -1.09
N GLY A 152 -3.34 -14.67 -0.71
CA GLY A 152 -4.31 -13.92 0.10
C GLY A 152 -5.36 -13.15 -0.70
N GLY A 153 -5.60 -13.53 -1.94
CA GLY A 153 -6.67 -13.01 -2.79
C GLY A 153 -6.23 -11.90 -3.75
N HIS A 154 -7.19 -11.38 -4.50
CA HIS A 154 -6.94 -10.42 -5.58
C HIS A 154 -6.27 -9.13 -5.10
N GLN A 155 -6.58 -8.65 -3.89
CA GLN A 155 -5.97 -7.42 -3.37
C GLN A 155 -4.46 -7.60 -3.17
N ASN A 156 -4.02 -8.72 -2.61
CA ASN A 156 -2.60 -9.01 -2.41
C ASN A 156 -1.86 -9.30 -3.71
N ALA A 157 -2.48 -10.06 -4.63
CA ALA A 157 -1.93 -10.27 -5.97
C ALA A 157 -1.71 -8.93 -6.69
N TRP A 158 -2.68 -8.02 -6.60
CA TRP A 158 -2.55 -6.67 -7.16
C TRP A 158 -1.49 -5.84 -6.44
N LEU A 159 -1.45 -5.83 -5.10
CA LEU A 159 -0.44 -5.10 -4.33
C LEU A 159 0.99 -5.56 -4.67
N ARG A 160 1.17 -6.85 -4.95
CA ARG A 160 2.48 -7.42 -5.34
C ARG A 160 2.99 -6.85 -6.64
N GLU A 161 2.12 -6.74 -7.64
CA GLU A 161 2.44 -6.09 -8.91
C GLU A 161 2.61 -4.57 -8.72
N PHE A 162 1.67 -3.94 -8.02
CA PHE A 162 1.69 -2.50 -7.76
C PHE A 162 2.98 -2.05 -7.07
N LEU A 163 3.46 -2.79 -6.07
CA LEU A 163 4.67 -2.44 -5.33
C LEU A 163 5.96 -2.63 -6.13
N SER A 164 5.95 -3.50 -7.15
CA SER A 164 7.16 -3.84 -7.93
C SER A 164 7.73 -2.67 -8.74
N GLN A 165 6.90 -1.67 -9.04
CA GLN A 165 7.30 -0.50 -9.83
C GLN A 165 8.08 0.54 -9.02
N PHE A 166 8.00 0.49 -7.68
CA PHE A 166 8.54 1.53 -6.81
C PHE A 166 9.98 1.26 -6.39
N ARG A 167 10.69 2.34 -6.06
CA ARG A 167 12.04 2.32 -5.48
C ARG A 167 12.02 2.92 -4.09
N LEU A 168 12.99 2.55 -3.26
CA LEU A 168 13.21 3.20 -1.97
C LEU A 168 13.39 4.71 -2.17
N ALA A 169 12.76 5.49 -1.29
CA ALA A 169 12.80 6.95 -1.30
C ALA A 169 14.18 7.51 -0.89
#